data_AF-A0A8J3SPQ8-F1
#
_entry.id   AF-A0A8J3SPQ8-F1
#
_cell.length_a   1.000
_cell.length_b   1.000
_cell.length_c   1.000
_cell.angle_alpha   90.00
_cell.angle_beta   90.00
_cell.angle_gamma   90.00
#
_symmetry.space_group_name_H-M   'P 1'
#
loop_
_entity.id
_entity.type
_entity.pdbx_description
1 polymer ?
#
loop_
_entity_poly.entity_id
_entity_poly.type
_entity_poly.pdbx_seq_one_letter_code
_entity_poly.pdbx_strand_id
1 'polypeptide(L)'
;MTLVVVLLMMRALDDIRDLDYDREHNPDRPLARGVVSVRDLTVMVAAGTVFVLAINAWRWPVMCVLAGQLAYAYLVLWADRRLGWPRGDALVAGFLVNLPVQLMINAFLYAGLLYSAGLAPVWPGAIGIAVAALAFLHVEFARKTTRRPRPGERTYVTLFGPTGTAALAVACALASVAVLVASVTAGGGERTGAWAVWSAAAPLTFAALGALRFWREGLARWPYGQAALFMLVSFVGYQIINLVERATAP
;
A
#
# COMPACT_ATOMS: atom_id res chain seq x y z
N MET A 1 3.44 15.99 9.41
CA MET A 1 4.92 15.91 9.48
C MET A 1 5.43 14.48 9.66
N THR A 2 5.01 13.73 10.69
CA THR A 2 5.44 12.33 10.90
C THR A 2 5.34 11.45 9.65
N LEU A 3 4.16 11.42 9.00
CA LEU A 3 3.93 10.56 7.83
C LEU A 3 4.89 10.87 6.67
N VAL A 4 5.13 12.15 6.40
CA VAL A 4 6.03 12.58 5.31
C VAL A 4 7.45 12.09 5.56
N VAL A 5 7.94 12.26 6.79
CA VAL A 5 9.29 11.79 7.17
C VAL A 5 9.37 10.27 7.11
N VAL A 6 8.36 9.56 7.61
CA VAL A 6 8.31 8.09 7.53
C VAL A 6 8.32 7.62 6.08
N LEU A 7 7.49 8.18 5.19
CA LEU A 7 7.46 7.81 3.78
C LEU A 7 8.81 8.10 3.08
N LEU A 8 9.46 9.21 3.41
CA LEU A 8 10.81 9.52 2.93
C LEU A 8 11.83 8.48 3.41
N MET A 9 11.76 8.08 4.67
CA MET A 9 12.63 7.03 5.22
C MET A 9 12.38 5.68 4.55
N MET A 10 11.12 5.29 4.34
CA MET A 10 10.79 4.05 3.64
C MET A 10 11.34 4.05 2.21
N ARG A 11 11.23 5.19 1.51
CA ARG A 11 11.81 5.35 0.17
C ARG A 11 13.33 5.18 0.17
N ALA A 12 14.01 5.74 1.17
CA ALA A 12 15.46 5.60 1.31
C ALA A 12 15.89 4.17 1.64
N LEU A 13 15.14 3.48 2.50
CA LEU A 13 15.36 2.06 2.80
C LEU A 13 15.17 1.19 1.54
N ASP A 14 14.14 1.47 0.74
CA ASP A 14 13.93 0.80 -0.55
C ASP A 14 15.10 1.04 -1.51
N ASP A 15 15.59 2.28 -1.65
CA ASP A 15 16.76 2.59 -2.50
C ASP A 15 18.04 1.87 -2.03
N ILE A 16 18.26 1.82 -0.71
CA ILE A 16 19.38 1.12 -0.08
C ILE A 16 19.34 -0.39 -0.37
N ARG A 17 18.14 -0.99 -0.35
CA ARG A 17 17.92 -2.43 -0.61
C ARG A 17 18.01 -2.76 -2.10
N ASP A 18 17.44 -1.91 -2.95
CA ASP A 18 17.38 -2.13 -4.39
C ASP A 18 18.63 -1.64 -5.14
N LEU A 19 19.69 -1.24 -4.44
CA LEU A 19 20.89 -0.64 -5.04
C LEU A 19 21.52 -1.49 -6.15
N ASP A 20 21.74 -2.77 -5.92
CA ASP A 20 22.39 -3.64 -6.92
C ASP A 20 21.48 -3.84 -8.14
N TYR A 21 20.18 -3.99 -7.91
CA TYR A 21 19.19 -4.04 -8.98
C TYR A 21 19.16 -2.74 -9.79
N ASP A 22 19.20 -1.59 -9.11
CA ASP A 22 19.13 -0.28 -9.74
C ASP A 22 20.40 0.08 -10.50
N ARG A 23 21.58 -0.41 -10.08
CA ARG A 23 22.82 -0.26 -10.87
C ARG A 23 22.72 -0.93 -12.24
N GLU A 24 22.06 -2.08 -12.31
CA GLU A 24 21.90 -2.83 -13.56
C GLU A 24 20.75 -2.30 -14.41
N HIS A 25 19.61 -1.97 -13.79
CA HIS A 25 18.35 -1.73 -14.52
C HIS A 25 17.89 -0.26 -14.51
N ASN A 26 18.33 0.54 -13.54
CA ASN A 26 17.94 1.94 -13.38
C ASN A 26 19.16 2.83 -13.05
N PRO A 27 20.21 2.81 -13.88
CA PRO A 27 21.49 3.45 -13.54
C PRO A 27 21.36 4.96 -13.35
N ASP A 28 20.30 5.59 -13.88
CA ASP A 28 20.01 7.02 -13.70
C ASP A 28 19.52 7.40 -12.29
N ARG A 29 19.24 6.44 -11.41
CA ARG A 29 18.79 6.76 -10.04
C ARG A 29 19.92 7.41 -9.23
N PRO A 30 19.63 8.39 -8.35
CA PRO A 30 20.66 9.14 -7.62
C PRO A 30 21.67 8.28 -6.86
N LEU A 31 21.20 7.24 -6.16
CA LEU A 31 22.06 6.32 -5.41
C LEU A 31 22.87 5.40 -6.33
N ALA A 32 22.26 4.90 -7.42
CA ALA A 32 22.94 4.06 -8.41
C ALA A 32 24.07 4.82 -9.14
N ARG A 33 23.84 6.12 -9.44
CA ARG A 33 24.85 7.03 -10.01
C ARG A 33 25.95 7.44 -9.02
N GLY A 34 25.78 7.19 -7.73
CA GLY A 34 26.69 7.68 -6.69
C GLY A 34 26.59 9.18 -6.41
N VAL A 35 25.53 9.87 -6.87
CA VAL A 35 25.24 11.28 -6.49
C VAL A 35 24.94 11.39 -4.99
N VAL A 36 24.35 10.33 -4.44
CA VAL A 36 24.10 10.15 -3.01
C VAL A 36 24.76 8.85 -2.59
N SER A 37 25.33 8.77 -1.39
CA SER A 37 25.91 7.55 -0.85
C SER A 37 24.92 6.76 0.02
N VAL A 38 25.17 5.46 0.20
CA VAL A 38 24.42 4.64 1.17
C VAL A 38 24.54 5.21 2.58
N ARG A 39 25.68 5.83 2.91
CA ARG A 39 25.90 6.48 4.20
C ARG A 39 24.96 7.65 4.41
N ASP A 40 24.78 8.50 3.40
CA ASP A 40 23.89 9.68 3.49
C ASP A 40 22.45 9.24 3.78
N LEU A 41 21.96 8.24 3.03
CA LEU A 41 20.63 7.69 3.25
C LEU A 41 20.51 7.01 4.63
N THR A 42 21.53 6.28 5.07
CA THR A 42 21.52 5.64 6.39
C THR A 42 21.48 6.68 7.52
N VAL A 43 22.24 7.76 7.40
CA VAL A 43 22.21 8.89 8.36
C VAL A 43 20.84 9.56 8.34
N MET A 44 20.27 9.82 7.17
CA MET A 44 18.93 10.38 7.05
C MET A 44 17.86 9.51 7.71
N VAL A 45 17.90 8.19 7.49
CA VAL A 45 16.97 7.26 8.13
C VAL A 45 17.18 7.24 9.65
N ALA A 46 18.42 7.20 10.14
CA ALA A 46 18.70 7.23 11.57
C ALA A 46 18.23 8.53 12.24
N ALA A 47 18.55 9.69 11.66
CA ALA A 47 18.09 11.00 12.15
C ALA A 47 16.57 11.13 12.07
N GLY A 48 15.97 10.65 10.97
CA GLY A 48 14.53 10.57 10.78
C GLY A 48 13.86 9.73 11.87
N THR A 49 14.39 8.55 12.18
CA THR A 49 13.91 7.67 13.26
C THR A 49 13.89 8.39 14.60
N VAL A 50 15.00 9.01 15.00
CA VAL A 50 15.09 9.76 16.27
C VAL A 50 14.07 10.90 16.29
N PHE A 51 13.99 11.66 15.19
CA PHE A 51 13.05 12.78 15.06
C PHE A 51 11.60 12.33 15.17
N VAL A 52 11.18 11.31 14.41
CA VAL A 52 9.78 10.86 14.42
C VAL A 52 9.39 10.23 15.74
N LEU A 53 10.30 9.52 16.43
CA LEU A 53 10.02 9.00 17.76
C LEU A 53 9.88 10.14 18.78
N ALA A 54 10.78 11.13 18.76
CA ALA A 54 10.74 12.28 19.66
C ALA A 54 9.42 13.06 19.54
N ILE A 55 9.00 13.41 18.32
CA ILE A 55 7.77 14.21 18.13
C ILE A 55 6.47 13.44 18.45
N ASN A 56 6.52 12.10 18.51
CA ASN A 56 5.37 11.26 18.86
C ASN A 56 5.45 10.69 20.28
N ALA A 57 6.48 11.01 21.07
CA ALA A 57 6.73 10.41 22.38
C ALA A 57 5.57 10.56 23.38
N TRP A 58 4.83 11.66 23.29
CA TRP A 58 3.66 11.93 24.12
C TRP A 58 2.41 11.11 23.74
N ARG A 59 2.42 10.45 22.58
CA ARG A 59 1.32 9.63 22.06
C ARG A 59 1.67 8.15 22.14
N TRP A 60 1.89 7.64 23.35
CA TRP A 60 2.50 6.32 23.57
C TRP A 60 1.95 5.19 22.68
N PRO A 61 0.62 5.01 22.48
CA PRO A 61 0.12 3.91 21.65
C PRO A 61 0.49 4.08 20.17
N VAL A 62 0.41 5.31 19.67
CA VAL A 62 0.77 5.66 18.28
C VAL A 62 2.28 5.51 18.08
N MET A 63 3.06 5.93 19.06
CA MET A 63 4.51 5.78 19.07
C MET A 63 4.92 4.31 19.03
N CYS A 64 4.24 3.41 19.76
CA CYS A 64 4.55 1.99 19.75
C CYS A 64 4.30 1.33 18.38
N VAL A 65 3.21 1.69 17.69
CA VAL A 65 2.96 1.21 16.32
C VAL A 65 4.07 1.70 15.38
N LEU A 66 4.43 2.99 15.48
CA LEU A 66 5.51 3.59 14.69
C LEU A 66 6.87 2.92 14.96
N ALA A 67 7.22 2.73 16.23
CA ALA A 67 8.46 2.09 16.64
C ALA A 67 8.53 0.64 16.15
N GLY A 68 7.43 -0.10 16.25
CA GLY A 68 7.32 -1.44 15.68
C GLY A 68 7.52 -1.46 14.17
N GLN A 69 6.93 -0.49 13.44
CA GLN A 69 7.09 -0.39 11.99
C GLN A 69 8.54 -0.14 11.60
N LEU A 70 9.19 0.81 12.28
CA LEU A 70 10.60 1.13 12.03
C LEU A 70 11.48 -0.08 12.37
N ALA A 71 11.27 -0.70 13.53
CA ALA A 71 12.00 -1.89 13.95
C ALA A 71 11.87 -3.03 12.92
N TYR A 72 10.66 -3.27 12.41
CA TYR A 72 10.43 -4.27 11.36
C TYR A 72 11.16 -3.91 10.06
N ALA A 73 11.10 -2.65 9.63
CA ALA A 73 11.78 -2.20 8.41
C ALA A 73 13.31 -2.35 8.53
N TYR A 74 13.89 -2.01 9.68
CA TYR A 74 15.31 -2.24 9.96
C TYR A 74 15.66 -3.72 10.00
N LEU A 75 14.80 -4.57 10.57
CA LEU A 75 14.99 -6.02 10.61
C LEU A 75 15.02 -6.61 9.20
N VAL A 76 14.10 -6.18 8.33
CA VAL A 76 14.06 -6.60 6.92
C VAL A 76 15.32 -6.15 6.19
N LEU A 77 15.75 -4.90 6.35
CA LEU A 77 16.99 -4.41 5.74
C LEU A 77 18.21 -5.19 6.26
N TRP A 78 18.25 -5.47 7.57
CA TRP A 78 19.32 -6.25 8.17
C TRP A 78 19.36 -7.68 7.61
N ALA A 79 18.20 -8.34 7.49
CA ALA A 79 18.09 -9.69 6.94
C ALA A 79 18.55 -9.73 5.48
N ASP A 80 18.16 -8.74 4.68
CA ASP A 80 18.61 -8.60 3.29
C ASP A 80 20.14 -8.45 3.22
N ARG A 81 20.70 -7.52 4.00
CA ARG A 81 22.14 -7.21 4.01
C ARG A 81 23.03 -8.31 4.57
N ARG A 82 22.57 -9.03 5.60
CA ARG A 82 23.38 -10.00 6.35
C ARG A 82 23.13 -11.42 5.93
N LEU A 83 21.91 -11.74 5.50
CA LEU A 83 21.48 -13.09 5.16
C LEU A 83 21.17 -13.25 3.67
N GLY A 84 21.12 -12.17 2.89
CA GLY A 84 20.71 -12.21 1.48
C GLY A 84 19.23 -12.60 1.32
N TRP A 85 18.39 -12.31 2.32
CA TRP A 85 17.01 -12.74 2.37
C TRP A 85 16.04 -11.55 2.53
N PRO A 86 14.95 -11.49 1.75
CA PRO A 86 14.55 -12.43 0.71
C PRO A 86 15.42 -12.29 -0.56
N ARG A 87 15.59 -13.39 -1.31
CA ARG A 87 16.36 -13.35 -2.56
C ARG A 87 15.71 -12.37 -3.55
N GLY A 88 16.52 -11.63 -4.31
CA GLY A 88 16.06 -10.57 -5.21
C GLY A 88 15.14 -11.04 -6.36
N ASP A 89 15.14 -12.33 -6.68
CA ASP A 89 14.29 -12.99 -7.66
C ASP A 89 13.00 -13.58 -7.04
N ALA A 90 12.94 -13.71 -5.71
CA ALA A 90 11.80 -14.26 -4.98
C ALA A 90 10.69 -13.19 -4.81
N LEU A 91 10.07 -12.77 -5.91
CA LEU A 91 9.10 -11.67 -5.96
C LEU A 91 7.96 -11.81 -4.95
N VAL A 92 7.41 -13.01 -4.80
CA VAL A 92 6.32 -13.27 -3.85
C VAL A 92 6.81 -13.16 -2.41
N ALA A 93 7.99 -13.69 -2.09
CA ALA A 93 8.57 -13.57 -0.76
C ALA A 93 8.91 -12.11 -0.43
N GLY A 94 9.55 -11.39 -1.36
CA GLY A 94 9.83 -9.96 -1.23
C GLY A 94 8.55 -9.14 -1.05
N PHE A 95 7.48 -9.50 -1.74
CA PHE A 95 6.17 -8.89 -1.53
C PHE A 95 5.60 -9.18 -0.13
N LEU A 96 5.58 -10.44 0.29
CA LEU A 96 5.05 -10.84 1.61
C LEU A 96 5.83 -10.22 2.76
N VAL A 97 7.13 -10.01 2.61
CA VAL A 97 7.97 -9.31 3.59
C VAL A 97 7.69 -7.81 3.62
N ASN A 98 7.33 -7.20 2.49
CA ASN A 98 6.98 -5.78 2.44
C ASN A 98 5.51 -5.48 2.78
N LEU A 99 4.63 -6.48 2.72
CA LEU A 99 3.21 -6.29 3.02
C LEU A 99 2.97 -5.81 4.48
N PRO A 100 3.62 -6.35 5.53
CA PRO A 100 3.49 -5.84 6.88
C PRO A 100 3.86 -4.37 7.01
N VAL A 101 4.91 -3.90 6.31
CA VAL A 101 5.28 -2.48 6.29
C VAL A 101 4.10 -1.61 5.84
N GLN A 102 3.46 -1.99 4.75
CA GLN A 102 2.31 -1.26 4.21
C GLN A 102 1.11 -1.30 5.17
N LEU A 103 0.85 -2.45 5.82
CA LEU A 103 -0.21 -2.59 6.81
C LEU A 103 0.04 -1.73 8.05
N MET A 104 1.30 -1.66 8.51
CA MET A 104 1.67 -0.89 9.68
C MET A 104 1.54 0.61 9.48
N ILE A 105 1.73 1.13 8.25
CA ILE A 105 1.43 2.54 7.94
C ILE A 105 -0.06 2.82 8.14
N ASN A 106 -0.94 1.92 7.67
CA ASN A 106 -2.38 2.06 7.86
C ASN A 106 -2.75 1.94 9.35
N ALA A 107 -2.13 1.00 10.08
CA ALA A 107 -2.31 0.87 11.51
C ALA A 107 -1.84 2.12 12.28
N PHE A 108 -0.74 2.74 11.86
CA PHE A 108 -0.23 4.00 12.44
C PHE A 108 -1.23 5.14 12.24
N LEU A 109 -1.79 5.29 11.04
CA LEU A 109 -2.82 6.29 10.76
C LEU A 109 -4.09 6.05 11.59
N TYR A 110 -4.52 4.78 11.69
CA TYR A 110 -5.68 4.40 12.47
C TYR A 110 -5.48 4.63 13.97
N ALA A 111 -4.34 4.21 14.55
CA ALA A 111 -3.98 4.50 15.92
C ALA A 111 -3.91 6.01 16.18
N GLY A 112 -3.37 6.76 15.22
CA GLY A 112 -3.34 8.21 15.25
C GLY A 112 -4.74 8.84 15.35
N LEU A 113 -5.67 8.38 14.52
CA LEU A 113 -7.07 8.81 14.53
C LEU A 113 -7.75 8.49 15.86
N LEU A 114 -7.64 7.24 16.34
CA LEU A 114 -8.22 6.80 17.61
C LEU A 114 -7.72 7.65 18.78
N TYR A 115 -6.40 7.85 18.87
CA TYR A 115 -5.80 8.66 19.92
C TYR A 115 -6.31 10.11 19.89
N SER A 116 -6.41 10.72 18.71
CA SER A 116 -6.91 12.10 18.61
C SER A 116 -8.39 12.24 18.96
N ALA A 117 -9.17 11.18 18.75
CA ALA A 117 -10.61 11.17 19.03
C ALA A 117 -10.93 10.64 20.44
N GLY A 118 -9.93 10.20 21.21
CA GLY A 118 -10.15 9.55 22.51
C GLY A 118 -10.89 8.22 22.41
N LEU A 119 -10.79 7.52 21.27
CA LEU A 119 -11.53 6.28 20.99
C LEU A 119 -10.65 5.05 21.21
N ALA A 120 -11.30 3.95 21.60
CA ALA A 120 -10.68 2.64 21.66
C ALA A 120 -10.72 1.94 20.27
N PRO A 121 -9.78 1.01 19.98
CA PRO A 121 -9.82 0.22 18.76
C PRO A 121 -11.08 -0.64 18.68
N VAL A 122 -11.75 -0.59 17.53
CA VAL A 122 -12.92 -1.42 17.22
C VAL A 122 -12.72 -2.24 15.96
N TRP A 123 -13.43 -3.36 15.84
CA TRP A 123 -13.39 -4.27 14.70
C TRP A 123 -13.62 -3.60 13.33
N PRO A 124 -14.56 -2.65 13.17
CA PRO A 124 -14.74 -1.95 11.89
C PRO A 124 -13.48 -1.23 11.38
N GLY A 125 -12.60 -0.77 12.27
CA GLY A 125 -11.33 -0.16 11.84
C GLY A 125 -10.34 -1.17 11.24
N ALA A 126 -10.33 -2.41 11.74
CA ALA A 126 -9.54 -3.49 11.15
C ALA A 126 -10.04 -3.85 9.74
N ILE A 127 -11.38 -3.80 9.53
CA ILE A 127 -11.99 -3.97 8.21
C ILE A 127 -11.51 -2.86 7.26
N GLY A 128 -11.48 -1.60 7.71
CA GLY A 128 -10.96 -0.49 6.92
C GLY A 128 -9.49 -0.70 6.48
N ILE A 129 -8.65 -1.21 7.37
CA ILE A 129 -7.26 -1.57 7.05
C ILE A 129 -7.21 -2.70 6.01
N ALA A 130 -8.06 -3.73 6.13
CA ALA A 130 -8.14 -4.83 5.16
C ALA A 130 -8.58 -4.35 3.77
N VAL A 131 -9.57 -3.45 3.70
CA VAL A 131 -10.00 -2.80 2.44
C VAL A 131 -8.84 -2.03 1.81
N ALA A 132 -8.13 -1.20 2.59
CA ALA A 132 -6.97 -0.45 2.09
C ALA A 132 -5.84 -1.37 1.61
N ALA A 133 -5.61 -2.50 2.29
CA ALA A 133 -4.61 -3.49 1.90
C ALA A 133 -4.96 -4.19 0.57
N LEU A 134 -6.22 -4.59 0.39
CA LEU A 134 -6.72 -5.19 -0.85
C LEU A 134 -6.68 -4.19 -2.01
N ALA A 135 -6.99 -2.91 -1.75
CA ALA A 135 -6.87 -1.87 -2.75
C ALA A 135 -5.42 -1.61 -3.16
N PHE A 136 -4.48 -1.62 -2.22
CA PHE A 136 -3.05 -1.54 -2.53
C PHE A 136 -2.58 -2.75 -3.33
N LEU A 137 -3.01 -3.96 -2.96
CA LEU A 137 -2.73 -5.20 -3.70
C LEU A 137 -3.18 -5.12 -5.17
N HIS A 138 -4.38 -4.58 -5.42
CA HIS A 138 -4.84 -4.30 -6.77
C HIS A 138 -3.85 -3.42 -7.53
N VAL A 139 -3.44 -2.29 -6.95
CA VAL A 139 -2.49 -1.36 -7.58
C VAL A 139 -1.15 -2.01 -7.85
N GLU A 140 -0.63 -2.80 -6.90
CA GLU A 140 0.66 -3.48 -7.03
C GLU A 140 0.64 -4.51 -8.17
N PHE A 141 -0.38 -5.38 -8.24
CA PHE A 141 -0.52 -6.35 -9.33
C PHE A 141 -0.79 -5.66 -10.67
N ALA A 142 -1.68 -4.66 -10.70
CA ALA A 142 -1.97 -3.89 -11.91
C ALA A 142 -0.70 -3.23 -12.45
N ARG A 143 0.05 -2.50 -11.62
CA ARG A 143 1.31 -1.83 -12.00
C ARG A 143 2.34 -2.79 -12.57
N LYS A 144 2.40 -4.02 -12.06
CA LYS A 144 3.33 -5.06 -12.52
C LYS A 144 2.79 -5.92 -13.65
N THR A 145 1.57 -5.71 -14.13
CA THR A 145 0.99 -6.46 -15.24
C THR A 145 1.48 -5.94 -16.59
N THR A 146 2.17 -6.80 -17.34
CA THR A 146 2.70 -6.52 -18.69
C THR A 146 2.61 -7.76 -19.58
N ARG A 147 2.39 -7.57 -20.89
CA ARG A 147 2.50 -8.63 -21.91
C ARG A 147 3.92 -8.76 -22.47
N ARG A 148 4.73 -7.71 -22.30
CA ARG A 148 6.10 -7.60 -22.83
C ARG A 148 7.03 -7.16 -21.70
N PRO A 149 7.43 -8.09 -20.81
CA PRO A 149 8.40 -7.79 -19.76
C PRO A 149 9.75 -7.43 -20.37
N ARG A 150 10.43 -6.43 -19.83
CA ARG A 150 11.82 -6.13 -20.19
C ARG A 150 12.76 -7.15 -19.56
N PRO A 151 13.95 -7.40 -20.13
CA PRO A 151 14.97 -8.22 -19.48
C PRO A 151 15.23 -7.74 -18.05
N GLY A 152 15.19 -8.67 -17.09
CA GLY A 152 15.40 -8.39 -15.66
C GLY A 152 14.31 -7.54 -14.98
N GLU A 153 13.18 -7.28 -15.64
CA GLU A 153 12.06 -6.58 -15.02
C GLU A 153 11.40 -7.46 -13.94
N ARG A 154 11.32 -6.93 -12.71
CA ARG A 154 10.62 -7.57 -11.59
C ARG A 154 9.09 -7.49 -11.78
N THR A 155 8.52 -8.48 -12.47
CA THR A 155 7.07 -8.61 -12.71
C THR A 155 6.54 -9.97 -12.26
N TYR A 156 5.30 -10.01 -11.76
CA TYR A 156 4.62 -11.27 -11.42
C TYR A 156 4.20 -12.09 -12.65
N VAL A 157 4.31 -11.52 -13.85
CA VAL A 157 3.95 -12.16 -15.12
C VAL A 157 4.84 -13.37 -15.43
N THR A 158 6.08 -13.39 -14.94
CA THR A 158 6.96 -14.56 -15.07
C THR A 158 6.48 -15.76 -14.26
N LEU A 159 5.67 -15.53 -13.21
CA LEU A 159 5.13 -16.57 -12.34
C LEU A 159 3.70 -16.97 -12.74
N PHE A 160 2.82 -15.99 -12.98
CA PHE A 160 1.39 -16.22 -13.19
C PHE A 160 0.93 -15.96 -14.63
N GLY A 161 1.83 -15.55 -15.51
CA GLY A 161 1.49 -15.07 -16.86
C GLY A 161 0.78 -13.71 -16.86
N PRO A 162 0.58 -13.09 -18.05
CA PRO A 162 -0.09 -11.80 -18.17
C PRO A 162 -1.54 -11.87 -17.72
N THR A 163 -2.25 -12.94 -18.09
CA THR A 163 -3.65 -13.14 -17.73
C THR A 163 -3.83 -13.45 -16.25
N GLY A 164 -3.00 -14.30 -15.67
CA GLY A 164 -3.09 -14.63 -14.23
C GLY A 164 -2.76 -13.42 -13.35
N THR A 165 -1.75 -12.63 -13.71
CA THR A 165 -1.43 -11.39 -12.97
C THR A 165 -2.56 -10.36 -13.06
N ALA A 166 -3.15 -10.19 -14.24
CA ALA A 166 -4.32 -9.32 -14.43
C ALA A 166 -5.54 -9.82 -13.63
N ALA A 167 -5.77 -11.13 -13.61
CA ALA A 167 -6.85 -11.74 -12.84
C ALA A 167 -6.66 -11.53 -11.33
N LEU A 168 -5.43 -11.65 -10.81
CA LEU A 168 -5.11 -11.32 -9.42
C LEU A 168 -5.37 -9.84 -9.11
N ALA A 169 -4.99 -8.93 -10.01
CA ALA A 169 -5.30 -7.51 -9.84
C ALA A 169 -6.82 -7.27 -9.73
N VAL A 170 -7.62 -7.87 -10.61
CA VAL A 170 -9.08 -7.76 -10.58
C VAL A 170 -9.67 -8.41 -9.31
N ALA A 171 -9.17 -9.58 -8.92
CA ALA A 171 -9.62 -10.30 -7.72
C ALA A 171 -9.39 -9.46 -6.45
N CYS A 172 -8.24 -8.79 -6.32
CA CYS A 172 -7.97 -7.89 -5.21
C CYS A 172 -8.92 -6.68 -5.20
N ALA A 173 -9.23 -6.09 -6.35
CA ALA A 173 -10.20 -4.99 -6.44
C ALA A 173 -11.61 -5.43 -6.04
N LEU A 174 -12.06 -6.59 -6.54
CA LEU A 174 -13.35 -7.17 -6.19
C LEU A 174 -13.44 -7.50 -4.70
N ALA A 175 -12.40 -8.13 -4.13
CA ALA A 175 -12.35 -8.44 -2.72
C ALA A 175 -12.39 -7.18 -1.86
N SER A 176 -11.64 -6.13 -2.23
CA SER A 176 -11.64 -4.83 -1.54
C SER A 176 -13.05 -4.25 -1.48
N VAL A 177 -13.75 -4.22 -2.61
CA VAL A 177 -15.11 -3.65 -2.70
C VAL A 177 -16.14 -4.55 -2.03
N ALA A 178 -16.03 -5.86 -2.15
CA ALA A 178 -16.93 -6.81 -1.51
C ALA A 178 -16.87 -6.68 0.02
N VAL A 179 -15.66 -6.58 0.59
CA VAL A 179 -15.47 -6.36 2.04
C VAL A 179 -16.06 -5.01 2.45
N LEU A 180 -15.85 -3.96 1.67
CA LEU A 180 -16.42 -2.64 1.97
C LEU A 180 -17.96 -2.66 1.92
N VAL A 181 -18.55 -3.18 0.85
CA VAL A 181 -20.01 -3.30 0.70
C VAL A 181 -20.59 -4.14 1.84
N ALA A 182 -20.00 -5.30 2.14
CA ALA A 182 -20.45 -6.16 3.24
C ALA A 182 -20.39 -5.42 4.59
N SER A 183 -19.34 -4.64 4.83
CA SER A 183 -19.20 -3.85 6.07
C SER A 183 -20.26 -2.77 6.20
N VAL A 184 -20.60 -2.09 5.10
CA VAL A 184 -21.63 -1.05 5.03
C VAL A 184 -23.00 -1.68 5.24
N THR A 185 -23.31 -2.79 4.57
CA THR A 185 -24.61 -3.47 4.69
C THR A 185 -24.83 -4.15 6.04
N ALA A 186 -23.76 -4.65 6.67
CA ALA A 186 -23.86 -5.28 8.00
C ALA A 186 -23.92 -4.26 9.13
N GLY A 187 -23.26 -3.10 8.95
CA GLY A 187 -23.18 -2.04 9.95
C GLY A 187 -24.38 -1.09 9.93
N GLY A 188 -25.00 -0.88 8.78
CA GLY A 188 -26.16 -0.02 8.69
C GLY A 188 -27.47 -0.81 8.73
N GLY A 189 -28.35 -0.44 9.66
CA GLY A 189 -29.73 -0.96 9.74
C GLY A 189 -30.60 -0.47 8.57
N GLU A 190 -31.90 -0.22 8.79
CA GLU A 190 -32.83 0.34 7.78
C GLU A 190 -32.38 1.69 7.15
N ARG A 191 -31.31 2.29 7.68
CA ARG A 191 -30.72 3.58 7.30
C ARG A 191 -29.74 3.51 6.11
N THR A 192 -29.24 2.33 5.77
CA THR A 192 -28.26 2.17 4.67
C THR A 192 -28.98 2.23 3.33
N GLY A 193 -29.13 3.44 2.81
CA GLY A 193 -29.70 3.65 1.49
C GLY A 193 -28.82 3.04 0.39
N ALA A 194 -29.43 2.71 -0.75
CA ALA A 194 -28.73 2.16 -1.91
C ALA A 194 -27.51 3.01 -2.34
N TRP A 195 -27.53 4.32 -2.08
CA TRP A 195 -26.44 5.24 -2.37
C TRP A 195 -25.10 4.85 -1.72
N ALA A 196 -25.11 4.28 -0.51
CA ALA A 196 -23.88 3.88 0.19
C ALA A 196 -23.24 2.66 -0.47
N VAL A 197 -24.06 1.70 -0.90
CA VAL A 197 -23.61 0.54 -1.68
C VAL A 197 -23.07 0.96 -3.03
N TRP A 198 -23.75 1.87 -3.73
CA TRP A 198 -23.26 2.42 -5.00
C TRP A 198 -21.93 3.18 -4.84
N SER A 199 -21.78 3.95 -3.76
CA SER A 199 -20.54 4.68 -3.46
C SER A 199 -19.39 3.72 -3.16
N ALA A 200 -19.66 2.65 -2.41
CA ALA A 200 -18.67 1.59 -2.13
C ALA A 200 -18.29 0.80 -3.40
N ALA A 201 -19.22 0.61 -4.33
CA ALA A 201 -19.00 -0.13 -5.57
C ALA A 201 -18.38 0.72 -6.70
N ALA A 202 -18.53 2.04 -6.66
CA ALA A 202 -18.05 2.97 -7.69
C ALA A 202 -16.58 2.77 -8.10
N PRO A 203 -15.62 2.49 -7.20
CA PRO A 203 -14.23 2.24 -7.58
C PRO A 203 -14.05 1.12 -8.62
N LEU A 204 -14.92 0.09 -8.61
CA LEU A 204 -14.82 -1.04 -9.55
C LEU A 204 -14.91 -0.61 -11.01
N THR A 205 -15.55 0.52 -11.30
CA THR A 205 -15.60 1.05 -12.67
C THR A 205 -14.19 1.26 -13.23
N PHE A 206 -13.26 1.80 -12.43
CA PHE A 206 -11.87 2.03 -12.87
C PHE A 206 -11.09 0.72 -13.02
N ALA A 207 -11.25 -0.22 -12.09
CA ALA A 207 -10.62 -1.54 -12.20
C ALA A 207 -11.14 -2.31 -13.44
N ALA A 208 -12.45 -2.26 -13.68
CA ALA A 208 -13.09 -2.88 -14.84
C ALA A 208 -12.65 -2.24 -16.16
N LEU A 209 -12.57 -0.90 -16.23
CA LEU A 209 -12.03 -0.19 -17.39
C LEU A 209 -10.56 -0.58 -17.63
N GLY A 210 -9.73 -0.65 -16.58
CA GLY A 210 -8.34 -1.09 -16.69
C GLY A 210 -8.23 -2.51 -17.27
N ALA A 211 -9.03 -3.43 -16.74
CA ALA A 211 -9.09 -4.83 -17.18
C ALA A 211 -9.57 -4.95 -18.64
N LEU A 212 -10.64 -4.22 -19.00
CA LEU A 212 -11.21 -4.19 -20.34
C LEU A 212 -10.17 -3.75 -21.36
N ARG A 213 -9.46 -2.66 -21.09
CA ARG A 213 -8.41 -2.15 -21.97
C ARG A 213 -7.24 -3.12 -22.08
N PHE A 214 -6.83 -3.72 -20.98
CA PHE A 214 -5.74 -4.69 -21.01
C PHE A 214 -6.09 -5.97 -21.79
N TRP A 215 -7.30 -6.50 -21.62
CA TRP A 215 -7.73 -7.76 -22.25
C TRP A 215 -8.26 -7.57 -23.66
N ARG A 216 -9.20 -6.62 -23.89
CA ARG A 216 -9.86 -6.41 -25.19
C ARG A 216 -9.04 -5.55 -26.13
N GLU A 217 -8.48 -4.44 -25.65
CA GLU A 217 -7.65 -3.55 -26.50
C GLU A 217 -6.23 -4.09 -26.65
N GLY A 218 -5.85 -5.14 -25.91
CA GLY A 218 -4.56 -5.80 -26.05
C GLY A 218 -3.38 -4.94 -25.61
N LEU A 219 -3.60 -3.98 -24.70
CA LEU A 219 -2.53 -3.09 -24.22
C LEU A 219 -1.33 -3.89 -23.70
N ALA A 220 -0.13 -3.38 -24.01
CA ALA A 220 1.12 -4.00 -23.58
C ALA A 220 1.26 -4.01 -22.05
N ARG A 221 0.69 -3.03 -21.34
CA ARG A 221 0.71 -2.90 -19.88
C ARG A 221 -0.66 -2.49 -19.38
N TRP A 222 -0.96 -2.86 -18.13
CA TRP A 222 -2.15 -2.32 -17.48
C TRP A 222 -2.05 -0.79 -17.37
N PRO A 223 -3.13 -0.05 -17.66
CA PRO A 223 -3.05 1.41 -17.65
C PRO A 223 -3.05 1.92 -16.20
N TYR A 224 -1.93 2.51 -15.78
CA TYR A 224 -1.67 2.88 -14.38
C TYR A 224 -2.70 3.85 -13.80
N GLY A 225 -3.20 4.79 -14.62
CA GLY A 225 -4.19 5.78 -14.19
C GLY A 225 -5.46 5.14 -13.62
N GLN A 226 -5.94 4.05 -14.22
CA GLN A 226 -7.13 3.31 -13.77
C GLN A 226 -6.89 2.65 -12.40
N ALA A 227 -5.72 2.05 -12.20
CA ALA A 227 -5.36 1.46 -10.92
C ALA A 227 -5.23 2.52 -9.81
N ALA A 228 -4.61 3.66 -10.11
CA ALA A 228 -4.51 4.78 -9.17
C ALA A 228 -5.88 5.38 -8.83
N LEU A 229 -6.74 5.57 -9.83
CA LEU A 229 -8.11 6.07 -9.63
C LEU A 229 -8.95 5.12 -8.80
N PHE A 230 -8.83 3.80 -9.01
CA PHE A 230 -9.48 2.80 -8.15
C PHE A 230 -9.13 3.03 -6.67
N MET A 231 -7.85 3.16 -6.34
CA MET A 231 -7.40 3.38 -4.96
C MET A 231 -7.92 4.71 -4.40
N LEU A 232 -7.79 5.81 -5.14
CA LEU A 232 -8.24 7.13 -4.72
C LEU A 232 -9.75 7.17 -4.46
N VAL A 233 -10.54 6.65 -5.40
CA VAL A 233 -12.01 6.64 -5.30
C VAL A 233 -12.47 5.69 -4.20
N SER A 234 -11.73 4.61 -3.90
CA SER A 234 -12.03 3.74 -2.76
C SER A 234 -11.93 4.49 -1.42
N PHE A 235 -10.89 5.30 -1.24
CA PHE A 235 -10.76 6.14 -0.04
C PHE A 235 -11.83 7.22 0.01
N VAL A 236 -12.10 7.92 -1.10
CA VAL A 236 -13.13 8.97 -1.15
C VAL A 236 -14.51 8.40 -0.85
N GLY A 237 -14.88 7.27 -1.47
CA GLY A 237 -16.15 6.60 -1.24
C GLY A 237 -16.33 6.21 0.23
N TYR A 238 -15.30 5.63 0.85
CA TYR A 238 -15.33 5.31 2.28
C TYR A 238 -15.55 6.54 3.17
N GLN A 239 -14.87 7.65 2.88
CA GLN A 239 -15.02 8.88 3.67
C GLN A 239 -16.39 9.51 3.50
N ILE A 240 -16.94 9.53 2.27
CA ILE A 240 -18.30 10.06 2.01
C ILE A 240 -19.33 9.25 2.80
N ILE A 241 -19.25 7.91 2.76
CA ILE A 241 -20.18 7.04 3.50
C ILE A 241 -20.11 7.38 4.99
N ASN A 242 -18.91 7.42 5.57
CA ASN A 242 -18.72 7.69 6.99
C ASN A 242 -19.25 9.08 7.40
N LEU A 243 -19.00 10.11 6.60
CA LEU A 243 -19.45 11.48 6.88
C LEU A 243 -20.98 11.60 6.86
N VAL A 244 -21.65 11.00 5.88
CA VAL A 244 -23.11 11.07 5.77
C VAL A 244 -23.78 10.28 6.89
N GLU A 245 -23.25 9.11 7.25
CA GLU A 245 -23.77 8.32 8.38
C GLU A 245 -23.64 9.07 9.70
N ARG A 246 -22.55 9.83 9.92
CA ARG A 246 -22.39 10.67 11.10
C ARG A 246 -23.32 11.88 11.10
N ALA A 247 -23.47 12.56 9.96
CA ALA A 247 -24.32 13.74 9.85
C ALA A 247 -25.82 13.42 10.02
N THR A 248 -26.21 12.17 9.83
CA THR A 248 -27.58 11.67 9.98
C THR A 248 -27.81 10.90 11.29
N ALA A 249 -26.82 10.87 12.19
CA ALA A 249 -26.95 10.33 13.54
C ALA A 249 -27.71 11.33 14.45
N PRO A 250 -28.70 10.88 15.24
CA PRO A 250 -29.50 11.72 16.13
C PRO A 250 -28.72 12.30 17.31
#